data_AF-A0A2N5KUA2-F1
#
_entry.id   AF-A0A2N5KUA2-F1
#
_cell.length_a   1.000
_cell.length_b   1.000
_cell.length_c   1.000
_cell.angle_alpha   90.00
_cell.angle_beta   90.00
_cell.angle_gamma   90.00
#
_symmetry.space_group_name_H-M   'P 1'
#
loop_
_entity.id
_entity.type
_entity.pdbx_description
1 polymer ?
#
loop_
_entity_poly.entity_id
_entity_poly.type
_entity_poly.pdbx_seq_one_letter_code
_entity_poly.pdbx_strand_id
1 'polypeptide(L)'
;MDLLMVRERSSGRFVYVETLERRRGETPWEYVRRSVRREAQIRASFADETSEVIVGWGMGSVEEFLKAYPEYGPRDEPAAESG
;
A
#
# COMPACT_ATOMS: atom_id res chain seq x y z
N MET A 1 2.08 2.92 -13.68
CA MET A 1 1.10 3.12 -12.62
C MET A 1 1.76 2.69 -11.34
N ASP A 2 1.52 3.38 -10.25
CA ASP A 2 2.05 2.99 -8.94
C ASP A 2 0.89 2.76 -7.96
N LEU A 3 1.16 2.04 -6.88
CA LEU A 3 0.21 1.80 -5.79
C LEU A 3 0.71 2.43 -4.50
N LEU A 4 -0.21 3.05 -3.77
CA LEU A 4 -0.04 3.43 -2.38
C LEU A 4 -0.99 2.60 -1.54
N MET A 5 -0.45 1.82 -0.62
CA MET A 5 -1.19 0.84 0.15
C MET A 5 -0.95 1.04 1.65
N VAL A 6 -1.95 0.71 2.47
CA VAL A 6 -1.78 0.58 3.91
C VAL A 6 -2.17 -0.81 4.33
N ARG A 7 -1.26 -1.47 5.05
CA ARG A 7 -1.40 -2.82 5.57
C ARG A 7 -1.47 -2.77 7.08
N GLU A 8 -2.46 -3.44 7.64
CA GLU A 8 -2.52 -3.69 9.08
C GLU A 8 -1.50 -4.76 9.44
N ARG A 9 -0.59 -4.47 10.37
CA ARG A 9 0.54 -5.34 10.72
C ARG A 9 0.13 -6.65 11.38
N SER A 10 -0.94 -6.65 12.16
CA SER A 10 -1.42 -7.81 12.92
C SER A 10 -1.98 -8.89 11.98
N SER A 11 -2.98 -8.55 11.17
CA SER A 11 -3.66 -9.47 10.26
C SER A 11 -2.96 -9.60 8.89
N GLY A 12 -2.14 -8.62 8.53
CA GLY A 12 -1.58 -8.50 7.20
C GLY A 12 -2.57 -8.09 6.12
N ARG A 13 -3.76 -7.62 6.50
CA ARG A 13 -4.79 -7.16 5.56
C ARG A 13 -4.48 -5.75 5.06
N PHE A 14 -4.75 -5.51 3.78
CA PHE A 14 -4.73 -4.16 3.22
C PHE A 14 -6.02 -3.43 3.60
N VAL A 15 -5.88 -2.35 4.35
CA VAL A 15 -6.99 -1.50 4.81
C VAL A 15 -7.18 -0.27 3.93
N TYR A 16 -6.19 0.03 3.09
CA TYR A 16 -6.23 1.14 2.13
C TYR A 16 -5.45 0.80 0.88
N VAL A 17 -6.00 1.18 -0.28
CA VAL A 17 -5.34 1.06 -1.59
C VAL A 17 -5.72 2.27 -2.43
N GLU A 18 -4.72 2.96 -2.97
CA GLU A 18 -4.88 4.05 -3.93
C GLU A 18 -3.96 3.82 -5.12
N THR A 19 -4.50 3.97 -6.33
CA THR A 19 -3.71 3.98 -7.56
C THR A 19 -3.17 5.39 -7.83
N LEU A 20 -1.87 5.47 -8.10
CA LEU A 20 -1.20 6.68 -8.53
C LEU A 20 -0.92 6.58 -10.03
N GLU A 21 -1.72 7.29 -10.79
CA GLU A 21 -1.56 7.40 -12.24
C GLU A 21 -1.02 8.77 -12.63
N ARG A 22 -0.23 8.80 -13.71
CA ARG A 22 0.21 10.06 -14.31
C ARG A 22 -0.99 10.76 -14.92
N ARG A 23 -1.15 12.05 -14.62
CA ARG A 23 -2.18 12.89 -15.23
C ARG A 23 -1.75 13.26 -16.65
N ARG A 24 -2.72 13.51 -17.53
CA ARG A 24 -2.44 13.95 -18.90
C ARG A 24 -1.66 15.28 -18.88
N GLY A 25 -0.50 15.31 -19.52
CA GLY A 25 0.39 16.48 -19.55
C GLY A 25 1.27 16.65 -18.32
N GLU A 26 1.18 15.78 -17.32
CA GLU A 26 2.03 15.83 -16.11
C GLU A 26 3.46 15.40 -16.43
N THR A 27 4.42 16.24 -16.08
CA THR A 27 5.84 15.91 -16.20
C THR A 27 6.23 14.84 -15.18
N PRO A 28 7.33 14.08 -15.42
CA PRO A 28 7.81 13.10 -14.44
C PRO A 28 8.07 13.70 -13.05
N TRP A 29 8.57 14.93 -12.97
CA TRP A 29 8.86 15.58 -11.69
C TRP A 29 7.61 16.05 -10.94
N GLU A 30 6.59 16.52 -11.65
CA GLU A 30 5.29 16.84 -11.04
C GLU A 30 4.61 15.60 -10.48
N TYR A 31 4.67 14.49 -11.23
CA TYR A 31 4.20 13.20 -10.77
C TYR A 31 4.88 12.78 -9.47
N VAL A 32 6.22 12.76 -9.44
CA VAL A 32 6.99 12.36 -8.25
C VAL A 32 6.64 13.24 -7.05
N ARG A 33 6.60 14.57 -7.21
CA ARG A 33 6.26 15.49 -6.11
C ARG A 33 4.84 15.25 -5.58
N ARG A 34 3.87 14.99 -6.47
CA ARG A 34 2.50 14.69 -6.07
C ARG A 34 2.41 13.36 -5.32
N SER A 35 3.07 12.32 -5.82
CA SER A 35 3.10 11.00 -5.19
C SER A 35 3.75 11.05 -3.81
N VAL A 36 4.90 11.72 -3.65
CA VAL A 36 5.57 11.89 -2.34
C VAL A 36 4.70 12.69 -1.37
N ARG A 37 4.05 13.77 -1.83
CA ARG A 37 3.13 14.54 -0.99
C ARG A 37 1.94 13.69 -0.55
N ARG A 38 1.41 12.85 -1.44
CA ARG A 38 0.28 11.97 -1.14
C ARG A 38 0.68 10.88 -0.15
N GLU A 39 1.86 10.27 -0.33
CA GLU A 39 2.44 9.32 0.62
C GLU A 39 2.57 9.93 2.02
N ALA A 40 3.11 11.16 2.12
CA ALA A 40 3.24 11.85 3.41
C ALA A 40 1.87 12.10 4.09
N GLN A 41 0.83 12.42 3.31
CA GLN A 41 -0.53 12.56 3.83
C GLN A 41 -1.07 11.23 4.37
N ILE A 42 -0.91 10.14 3.62
CA ILE A 42 -1.36 8.82 4.06
C ILE A 42 -0.59 8.38 5.30
N ARG A 43 0.74 8.55 5.34
CA ARG A 43 1.55 8.27 6.54
C ARG A 43 1.06 9.06 7.76
N ALA A 44 0.67 10.31 7.60
CA ALA A 44 0.13 11.10 8.70
C ALA A 44 -1.25 10.61 9.16
N SER A 45 -2.11 10.17 8.24
CA SER A 45 -3.44 9.63 8.55
C SER A 45 -3.39 8.24 9.22
N PHE A 46 -2.35 7.46 8.93
CA PHE A 46 -2.12 6.11 9.46
C PHE A 46 -0.85 6.06 10.33
N ALA A 47 -0.62 7.11 11.12
CA ALA A 47 0.57 7.26 11.96
C ALA A 47 0.59 6.34 13.20
N ASP A 48 -0.37 5.42 13.31
CA ASP A 48 -0.43 4.44 14.38
C ASP A 48 0.62 3.32 14.22
N GLU A 49 0.96 2.67 15.33
CA GLU A 49 1.93 1.57 15.34
C GLU A 49 1.40 0.29 14.70
N THR A 50 0.11 0.22 14.40
CA THR A 50 -0.56 -0.97 13.83
C THR A 50 -0.55 -0.97 12.31
N SER A 51 -0.26 0.15 11.69
CA SER A 51 -0.31 0.34 10.24
C SER A 51 1.07 0.42 9.61
N GLU A 52 1.18 -0.11 8.40
CA GLU A 52 2.36 -0.05 7.54
C GLU A 52 1.98 0.54 6.18
N VAL A 53 2.63 1.66 5.81
CA VAL A 53 2.44 2.30 4.51
C VAL A 53 3.45 1.75 3.51
N ILE A 54 2.96 1.23 2.39
CA ILE A 54 3.75 0.54 1.36
C ILE A 54 3.53 1.22 0.02
N VAL A 55 4.61 1.39 -0.76
CA VAL A 55 4.56 1.93 -2.12
C VAL A 55 4.96 0.85 -3.12
N GLY A 56 4.02 0.45 -3.97
CA GLY A 56 4.24 -0.48 -5.07
C GLY A 56 4.56 0.27 -6.36
N TRP A 57 5.85 0.53 -6.62
CA TRP A 57 6.29 1.20 -7.85
C TRP A 57 6.10 0.29 -9.07
N GLY A 58 5.49 0.83 -10.12
CA GLY A 58 5.23 0.12 -11.37
C GLY A 58 4.11 -0.93 -11.30
N MET A 59 3.41 -1.04 -10.18
CA MET A 59 2.42 -2.08 -9.94
C MET A 59 1.01 -1.64 -10.35
N GLY A 60 0.29 -2.55 -10.99
CA GLY A 60 -1.06 -2.32 -11.49
C GLY A 60 -2.17 -2.71 -10.53
N SER A 61 -1.93 -3.67 -9.63
CA SER A 61 -2.90 -4.13 -8.64
C SER A 61 -2.23 -4.72 -7.40
N VAL A 62 -3.01 -4.86 -6.32
CA VAL A 62 -2.55 -5.57 -5.11
C VAL A 62 -2.22 -7.03 -5.42
N GLU A 63 -2.96 -7.67 -6.33
CA GLU A 63 -2.71 -9.05 -6.75
C GLU A 63 -1.35 -9.20 -7.46
N GLU A 64 -1.02 -8.26 -8.36
CA GLU A 64 0.28 -8.21 -9.00
C GLU A 64 1.40 -7.96 -7.98
N PHE A 65 1.17 -7.01 -7.06
CA PHE A 65 2.10 -6.73 -5.98
C PHE A 65 2.36 -7.95 -5.09
N LEU A 66 1.31 -8.65 -4.65
CA LEU A 66 1.43 -9.84 -3.80
C LEU A 66 2.04 -11.04 -4.52
N LYS A 67 1.86 -11.14 -5.85
CA LYS A 67 2.56 -12.15 -6.65
C LYS A 67 4.07 -11.88 -6.68
N ALA A 68 4.48 -10.62 -6.73
CA ALA A 68 5.89 -10.23 -6.71
C ALA A 68 6.51 -10.25 -5.31
N TYR A 69 5.73 -9.90 -4.28
CA TYR A 69 6.16 -9.80 -2.88
C TYR A 69 5.20 -10.54 -1.94
N PRO A 70 5.23 -11.89 -1.93
CA PRO A 70 4.30 -12.70 -1.15
C PRO A 70 4.42 -12.50 0.36
N GLU A 71 5.55 -12.00 0.86
CA GLU A 71 5.78 -11.71 2.28
C GLU A 71 4.84 -10.64 2.87
N TYR A 72 4.22 -9.83 2.01
CA TYR A 72 3.20 -8.84 2.41
C TYR A 72 1.78 -9.40 2.41
N GLY A 73 1.60 -10.69 2.11
CA GLY A 73 0.30 -11.36 2.15
C GLY A 73 -0.35 -11.33 3.54
N PRO A 74 -1.63 -11.75 3.63
CA PRO A 74 -2.29 -11.97 4.90
C PRO A 74 -1.48 -12.93 5.77
N ARG A 75 -1.42 -12.67 7.06
CA ARG A 75 -0.87 -13.64 8.01
C ARG A 75 -2.00 -14.59 8.38
N ASP A 76 -1.71 -15.89 8.39
CA ASP A 76 -2.63 -16.85 8.97
C ASP A 76 -2.85 -16.46 10.44
N GLU A 77 -4.08 -16.08 10.80
CA GLU A 77 -4.49 -16.11 12.20
C GLU A 77 -4.35 -17.56 12.66
N PRO A 78 -3.74 -17.86 13.83
CA PRO A 78 -3.86 -19.20 14.38
C PRO A 78 -5.35 -19.46 14.52
N ALA A 79 -5.85 -20.44 13.76
CA ALA A 79 -7.24 -20.87 13.84
C ALA A 79 -7.57 -21.02 15.32
N ALA A 80 -8.50 -20.19 15.82
CA ALA A 80 -8.94 -20.27 17.19
C ALA A 80 -9.30 -21.74 17.46
N GLU A 81 -8.50 -22.40 18.31
CA GLU A 81 -8.75 -23.75 18.77
C GLU A 81 -10.13 -23.71 19.44
N SER A 82 -11.14 -24.14 18.69
CA SER A 82 -12.48 -24.35 19.19
C SER A 82 -12.42 -25.64 20.00
N GLY A 83 -12.20 -25.49 21.31
CA GLY A 83 -12.34 -26.56 22.30
C GLY A 83 -13.79 -26.85 22.63
#